data_AF-A0A359EGK4-F1
#
_entry.id   AF-A0A359EGK4-F1
#
_cell.length_a   1.000
_cell.length_b   1.000
_cell.length_c   1.000
_cell.angle_alpha   90.00
_cell.angle_beta   90.00
_cell.angle_gamma   90.00
#
_symmetry.space_group_name_H-M   'P 1'
#
loop_
_entity.id
_entity.type
_entity.pdbx_description
1 polymer ?
#
loop_
_entity_poly.entity_id
_entity_poly.type
_entity_poly.pdbx_seq_one_letter_code
_entity_poly.pdbx_strand_id
1 'polypeptide(L)'
;MKYHAYLTANQGVNALPINPCKLLDFNFLRLAAGEEYAANSEEREILAVILGGKADFTVNGTTFKGVGGRANVFSGKPHSVYIPADADFSVKAVSPVEIALPSAPSDEAIEPYVIAPSQVANGVWGAANFKRYFHQILTTAAQPDLPARRLIVGETFTPSGNWSTYPPHKHQTDDLPRQAYHEEMYYFKVSPADGFGICHYYNEEGEDENFTIRDNSIHMMPKGFHTVVSAPGYTTYYLWFLAGSQRMQATVDDPNLGWVGKTVPMLKELGF
;
A
#
# COMPACT_ATOMS: atom_id res chain seq x y z
N MET A 1 -9.52 -1.70 -16.67
CA MET A 1 -8.99 -3.03 -17.04
C MET A 1 -9.19 -3.95 -15.85
N LYS A 2 -9.33 -5.28 -15.99
CA LYS A 2 -9.73 -6.19 -14.90
C LYS A 2 -8.98 -5.96 -13.57
N TYR A 3 -7.68 -5.71 -13.64
CA TYR A 3 -6.80 -5.55 -12.48
C TYR A 3 -6.24 -4.13 -12.32
N HIS A 4 -6.62 -3.16 -13.15
CA HIS A 4 -6.03 -1.82 -13.09
C HIS A 4 -7.07 -0.73 -13.40
N ALA A 5 -7.06 0.33 -12.59
CA ALA A 5 -7.96 1.46 -12.69
C ALA A 5 -7.24 2.78 -12.43
N TYR A 6 -7.72 3.84 -13.08
CA TYR A 6 -7.39 5.22 -12.73
C TYR A 6 -8.48 5.75 -11.82
N LEU A 7 -8.10 6.26 -10.65
CA LEU A 7 -9.05 6.83 -9.72
C LEU A 7 -9.32 8.29 -10.06
N THR A 8 -10.56 8.69 -9.84
CA THR A 8 -10.87 10.11 -9.75
C THR A 8 -10.15 10.70 -8.55
N ALA A 9 -9.80 11.98 -8.66
CA ALA A 9 -9.23 12.75 -7.57
C ALA A 9 -10.15 13.94 -7.28
N ASN A 10 -11.44 13.71 -7.09
CA ASN A 10 -12.38 14.77 -6.71
C ASN A 10 -12.30 15.03 -5.20
N GLN A 11 -12.81 16.19 -4.73
CA GLN A 11 -13.03 16.38 -3.30
C GLN A 11 -14.05 15.35 -2.79
N GLY A 12 -13.88 14.91 -1.55
CA GLY A 12 -14.61 13.80 -0.94
C GLY A 12 -13.99 12.43 -1.21
N VAL A 13 -14.83 11.40 -1.12
CA VAL A 13 -14.43 10.00 -1.29
C VAL A 13 -14.42 9.60 -2.76
N ASN A 14 -13.33 8.97 -3.20
CA ASN A 14 -13.17 8.39 -4.52
C ASN A 14 -12.99 6.88 -4.37
N ALA A 15 -14.04 6.13 -4.70
CA ALA A 15 -14.07 4.67 -4.59
C ALA A 15 -13.47 3.98 -5.82
N LEU A 16 -13.15 2.69 -5.67
CA LEU A 16 -12.75 1.85 -6.79
C LEU A 16 -13.89 1.73 -7.82
N PRO A 17 -13.63 1.97 -9.13
CA PRO A 17 -14.64 1.77 -10.16
C PRO A 17 -14.93 0.28 -10.44
N ILE A 18 -13.99 -0.60 -10.07
CA ILE A 18 -14.04 -2.05 -10.15
C ILE A 18 -13.17 -2.62 -9.04
N ASN A 19 -13.48 -3.81 -8.53
CA ASN A 19 -12.63 -4.49 -7.57
C ASN A 19 -12.68 -6.01 -7.79
N PRO A 20 -11.60 -6.65 -8.29
CA PRO A 20 -11.53 -8.10 -8.47
C PRO A 20 -11.18 -8.86 -7.18
N CYS A 21 -10.82 -8.15 -6.11
CA CYS A 21 -10.49 -8.71 -4.80
C CYS A 21 -11.76 -8.93 -3.97
N LYS A 22 -11.72 -9.88 -3.03
CA LYS A 22 -12.83 -10.25 -2.14
C LYS A 22 -12.62 -9.77 -0.71
N LEU A 23 -11.37 -9.72 -0.25
CA LEU A 23 -10.99 -9.25 1.07
C LEU A 23 -10.63 -7.77 1.03
N LEU A 24 -9.80 -7.36 0.08
CA LEU A 24 -9.33 -5.97 0.01
C LEU A 24 -10.33 -5.04 -0.66
N ASP A 25 -10.44 -3.84 -0.10
CA ASP A 25 -11.10 -2.70 -0.72
C ASP A 25 -10.35 -1.40 -0.42
N PHE A 26 -10.65 -0.33 -1.14
CA PHE A 26 -9.90 0.91 -1.09
C PHE A 26 -10.77 2.14 -1.38
N ASN A 27 -10.59 3.19 -0.58
CA ASN A 27 -11.10 4.52 -0.87
C ASN A 27 -9.98 5.56 -0.85
N PHE A 28 -10.03 6.53 -1.77
CA PHE A 28 -9.15 7.70 -1.77
C PHE A 28 -9.94 8.95 -1.35
N LEU A 29 -9.64 9.44 -0.15
CA LEU A 29 -10.28 10.61 0.43
C LEU A 29 -9.44 11.86 0.18
N ARG A 30 -10.05 12.88 -0.42
CA ARG A 30 -9.48 14.23 -0.54
C ARG A 30 -10.39 15.22 0.16
N LEU A 31 -9.83 16.07 0.99
CA LEU A 31 -10.60 17.12 1.67
C LEU A 31 -9.84 18.44 1.57
N ALA A 32 -10.56 19.53 1.32
CA ALA A 32 -10.06 20.87 1.50
C ALA A 32 -9.99 21.23 3.00
N ALA A 33 -9.21 22.26 3.35
CA ALA A 33 -9.10 22.69 4.75
C ALA A 33 -10.48 23.07 5.32
N GLY A 34 -10.80 22.53 6.50
CA GLY A 34 -12.07 22.74 7.18
C GLY A 34 -13.20 21.79 6.76
N GLU A 35 -13.04 21.03 5.66
CA GLU A 35 -14.00 20.00 5.28
C GLU A 35 -13.93 18.78 6.22
N GLU A 36 -15.05 18.08 6.31
CA GLU A 36 -15.20 16.91 7.16
C GLU A 36 -15.84 15.77 6.38
N TYR A 37 -15.37 14.55 6.65
CA TYR A 37 -15.96 13.30 6.18
C TYR A 37 -16.27 12.43 7.39
N ALA A 38 -17.45 11.81 7.41
CA ALA A 38 -17.85 10.88 8.46
C ALA A 38 -18.50 9.63 7.85
N ALA A 39 -18.22 8.48 8.45
CA ALA A 39 -18.76 7.19 8.03
C ALA A 39 -18.69 6.16 9.19
N ASN A 40 -19.31 5.01 8.97
CA ASN A 40 -19.11 3.81 9.78
C ASN A 40 -18.20 2.84 9.01
N SER A 41 -17.30 2.14 9.69
CA SER A 41 -16.37 1.18 9.07
C SER A 41 -17.01 -0.18 8.74
N GLU A 42 -18.28 -0.39 9.12
CA GLU A 42 -19.07 -1.61 8.92
C GLU A 42 -18.28 -2.84 9.39
N GLU A 43 -18.32 -3.95 8.67
CA GLU A 43 -17.60 -5.17 9.06
C GLU A 43 -16.08 -5.13 8.74
N ARG A 44 -15.49 -3.93 8.53
CA ARG A 44 -14.14 -3.77 7.99
C ARG A 44 -13.22 -2.95 8.90
N GLU A 45 -11.99 -3.44 9.10
CA GLU A 45 -10.91 -2.59 9.59
C GLU A 45 -10.37 -1.70 8.46
N ILE A 46 -9.92 -0.51 8.80
CA ILE A 46 -9.35 0.49 7.87
C ILE A 46 -8.04 0.99 8.43
N LEU A 47 -7.00 1.11 7.59
CA LEU A 47 -5.81 1.88 7.94
C LEU A 47 -5.79 3.19 7.16
N ALA A 48 -6.16 4.30 7.80
CA ALA A 48 -6.13 5.61 7.17
C ALA A 48 -4.69 6.14 7.07
N VAL A 49 -4.07 6.02 5.89
CA VAL A 49 -2.70 6.48 5.64
C VAL A 49 -2.71 7.89 5.06
N ILE A 50 -2.11 8.86 5.77
CA ILE A 50 -2.03 10.25 5.31
C ILE A 50 -0.97 10.37 4.20
N LEU A 51 -1.42 10.58 2.97
CA LEU A 51 -0.57 10.73 1.79
C LEU A 51 0.06 12.13 1.74
N GLY A 52 -0.65 13.15 2.20
CA GLY A 52 -0.16 14.51 2.38
C GLY A 52 -1.16 15.37 3.14
N GLY A 53 -0.67 16.40 3.86
CA GLY A 53 -1.52 17.30 4.67
C GLY A 53 -1.71 16.85 6.11
N LYS A 54 -2.71 17.41 6.79
CA LYS A 54 -3.04 17.16 8.20
C LYS A 54 -4.56 17.09 8.44
N ALA A 55 -4.99 16.20 9.32
CA ALA A 55 -6.38 16.07 9.74
C ALA A 55 -6.51 15.69 11.23
N ASP A 56 -7.64 16.03 11.81
CA ASP A 56 -8.11 15.50 13.09
C ASP A 56 -9.00 14.29 12.81
N PHE A 57 -8.83 13.22 13.58
CA PHE A 57 -9.66 12.01 13.51
C PHE A 57 -10.45 11.87 14.80
N THR A 58 -11.71 11.44 14.70
CA THR A 58 -12.47 10.93 15.84
C THR A 58 -12.97 9.53 15.49
N VAL A 59 -12.70 8.53 16.34
CA VAL A 59 -13.09 7.12 16.12
C VAL A 59 -13.69 6.60 17.42
N ASN A 60 -14.97 6.19 17.40
CA ASN A 60 -15.72 5.74 18.59
C ASN A 60 -15.56 6.69 19.80
N GLY A 61 -15.57 8.01 19.53
CA GLY A 61 -15.41 9.05 20.55
C GLY A 61 -13.95 9.36 20.96
N THR A 62 -12.96 8.57 20.51
CA THR A 62 -11.54 8.86 20.73
C THR A 62 -11.01 9.81 19.66
N THR A 63 -10.45 10.95 20.07
CA THR A 63 -9.94 11.96 19.13
C THR A 63 -8.40 11.96 19.03
N PHE A 64 -7.89 11.93 17.80
CA PHE A 64 -6.48 12.11 17.46
C PHE A 64 -6.31 13.41 16.66
N LYS A 65 -5.60 14.39 17.22
CA LYS A 65 -5.46 15.72 16.60
C LYS A 65 -4.18 15.86 15.78
N GLY A 66 -4.25 16.62 14.69
CA GLY A 66 -3.12 17.05 13.89
C GLY A 66 -2.34 15.90 13.25
N VAL A 67 -3.00 14.78 12.95
CA VAL A 67 -2.40 13.59 12.35
C VAL A 67 -1.97 13.91 10.92
N GLY A 68 -0.71 13.61 10.57
CA GLY A 68 -0.14 13.91 9.26
C GLY A 68 1.07 14.85 9.34
N GLY A 69 1.37 15.54 8.23
CA GLY A 69 2.40 16.57 8.18
C GLY A 69 3.41 16.46 7.05
N ARG A 70 3.49 15.31 6.35
CA ARG A 70 4.24 15.24 5.10
C ARG A 70 3.50 16.03 4.02
N ALA A 71 4.25 16.72 3.14
CA ALA A 71 3.66 17.50 2.05
C ALA A 71 3.01 16.60 1.00
N ASN A 72 3.64 15.47 0.71
CA ASN A 72 3.17 14.41 -0.19
C ASN A 72 3.92 13.11 0.14
N VAL A 73 3.61 12.03 -0.60
CA VAL A 73 4.18 10.70 -0.38
C VAL A 73 5.71 10.65 -0.50
N PHE A 74 6.32 11.54 -1.28
CA PHE A 74 7.77 11.62 -1.49
C PHE A 74 8.50 12.43 -0.39
N SER A 75 7.76 12.95 0.60
CA SER A 75 8.28 13.87 1.62
C SER A 75 8.40 13.21 3.00
N GLY A 76 8.89 11.95 3.04
CA GLY A 76 9.15 11.21 4.27
C GLY A 76 8.04 10.26 4.72
N LYS A 77 8.19 9.74 5.94
CA LYS A 77 7.34 8.68 6.50
C LYS A 77 5.92 9.19 6.83
N PRO A 78 4.88 8.36 6.62
CA PRO A 78 3.50 8.74 6.89
C PRO A 78 3.17 8.77 8.39
N HIS A 79 2.08 9.47 8.72
CA HIS A 79 1.23 9.09 9.85
C HIS A 79 0.12 8.18 9.34
N SER A 80 -0.43 7.34 10.21
CA SER A 80 -1.64 6.57 9.92
C SER A 80 -2.54 6.43 11.13
N VAL A 81 -3.83 6.20 10.92
CA VAL A 81 -4.81 5.89 11.98
C VAL A 81 -5.44 4.55 11.67
N TYR A 82 -5.34 3.61 12.61
CA TYR A 82 -6.10 2.37 12.56
C TYR A 82 -7.52 2.62 13.06
N ILE A 83 -8.50 2.25 12.25
CA ILE A 83 -9.94 2.35 12.53
C ILE A 83 -10.46 0.91 12.55
N PRO A 84 -10.97 0.41 13.69
CA PRO A 84 -11.47 -0.96 13.79
C PRO A 84 -12.77 -1.14 12.99
N ALA A 85 -13.21 -2.39 12.84
CA ALA A 85 -14.57 -2.67 12.35
C ALA A 85 -15.62 -2.18 13.36
N ASP A 86 -16.82 -1.95 12.84
CA ASP A 86 -18.02 -1.45 13.53
C ASP A 86 -17.74 -0.16 14.30
N ALA A 87 -17.05 0.77 13.65
CA ALA A 87 -16.63 2.03 14.24
C ALA A 87 -17.20 3.22 13.49
N ASP A 88 -17.87 4.11 14.22
CA ASP A 88 -18.18 5.44 13.72
C ASP A 88 -16.92 6.29 13.77
N PHE A 89 -16.54 6.86 12.62
CA PHE A 89 -15.39 7.74 12.52
C PHE A 89 -15.68 9.01 11.73
N SER A 90 -14.95 10.08 12.07
CA SER A 90 -14.88 11.29 11.27
C SER A 90 -13.45 11.78 11.08
N VAL A 91 -13.23 12.44 9.95
CA VAL A 91 -11.96 13.04 9.54
C VAL A 91 -12.22 14.49 9.20
N LYS A 92 -11.64 15.39 9.99
CA LYS A 92 -11.71 16.84 9.76
C LYS A 92 -10.38 17.36 9.26
N ALA A 93 -10.37 17.90 8.07
CA ALA A 93 -9.17 18.44 7.43
C ALA A 93 -8.68 19.71 8.14
N VAL A 94 -7.46 19.67 8.67
CA VAL A 94 -6.78 20.85 9.25
C VAL A 94 -6.11 21.66 8.15
N SER A 95 -5.57 20.98 7.15
CA SER A 95 -5.10 21.53 5.86
C SER A 95 -5.76 20.76 4.72
N PRO A 96 -5.58 21.14 3.43
CA PRO A 96 -5.86 20.21 2.35
C PRO A 96 -5.15 18.88 2.64
N VAL A 97 -5.87 17.77 2.52
CA VAL A 97 -5.38 16.45 2.93
C VAL A 97 -5.80 15.38 1.93
N GLU A 98 -4.87 14.46 1.67
CA GLU A 98 -5.07 13.27 0.84
C GLU A 98 -4.83 12.04 1.72
N ILE A 99 -5.79 11.12 1.75
CA ILE A 99 -5.79 9.96 2.64
C ILE A 99 -6.16 8.71 1.85
N ALA A 100 -5.32 7.69 1.93
CA ALA A 100 -5.63 6.35 1.45
C ALA A 100 -6.34 5.58 2.57
N LEU A 101 -7.45 4.92 2.23
CA LEU A 101 -8.27 4.12 3.15
C LEU A 101 -8.33 2.66 2.67
N PRO A 102 -7.21 1.90 2.64
CA PRO A 102 -7.26 0.46 2.46
C PRO A 102 -8.03 -0.19 3.61
N SER A 103 -8.83 -1.20 3.27
CA SER A 103 -9.68 -1.89 4.25
C SER A 103 -9.74 -3.39 3.99
N ALA A 104 -10.05 -4.15 5.04
CA ALA A 104 -10.30 -5.59 4.99
C ALA A 104 -11.35 -5.99 6.04
N PRO A 105 -12.07 -7.12 5.90
CA PRO A 105 -12.96 -7.61 6.93
C PRO A 105 -12.24 -7.78 8.27
N SER A 106 -12.91 -7.47 9.37
CA SER A 106 -12.39 -7.74 10.71
C SER A 106 -13.50 -8.22 11.64
N ASP A 107 -13.15 -9.22 12.44
CA ASP A 107 -13.92 -9.85 13.49
C ASP A 107 -13.28 -9.64 14.88
N GLU A 108 -12.23 -8.81 14.95
CA GLU A 108 -11.48 -8.51 16.17
C GLU A 108 -11.91 -7.19 16.80
N ALA A 109 -12.04 -7.17 18.13
CA ALA A 109 -12.26 -5.96 18.90
C ALA A 109 -10.92 -5.30 19.23
N ILE A 110 -10.52 -4.33 18.40
CA ILE A 110 -9.26 -3.59 18.53
C ILE A 110 -9.58 -2.12 18.80
N GLU A 111 -8.91 -1.50 19.77
CA GLU A 111 -9.04 -0.06 20.01
C GLU A 111 -8.39 0.75 18.87
N PRO A 112 -8.96 1.90 18.46
CA PRO A 112 -8.33 2.74 17.45
C PRO A 112 -6.99 3.30 17.95
N TYR A 113 -6.00 3.42 17.06
CA TYR A 113 -4.68 3.94 17.41
C TYR A 113 -4.01 4.69 16.26
N VAL A 114 -2.99 5.49 16.59
CA VAL A 114 -2.16 6.22 15.63
C VAL A 114 -0.83 5.51 15.45
N ILE A 115 -0.38 5.42 14.21
CA ILE A 115 0.99 5.03 13.83
C ILE A 115 1.73 6.30 13.46
N ALA A 116 2.65 6.74 14.32
CA ALA A 116 3.48 7.91 14.06
C ALA A 116 4.67 7.56 13.14
N PRO A 117 5.26 8.53 12.43
CA PRO A 117 6.45 8.32 11.59
C PRO A 117 7.61 7.65 12.33
N SER A 118 7.75 7.88 13.63
CA SER A 118 8.80 7.25 14.46
C SER A 118 8.63 5.72 14.60
N GLN A 119 7.40 5.20 14.46
CA GLN A 119 7.09 3.77 14.53
C GLN A 119 7.19 3.06 13.16
N VAL A 120 7.28 3.83 12.08
CA VAL A 120 7.41 3.30 10.71
C VAL A 120 8.87 2.95 10.44
N ALA A 121 9.14 1.67 10.19
CA ALA A 121 10.46 1.18 9.81
C ALA A 121 10.74 1.53 8.34
N ASN A 122 12.00 1.80 8.00
CA ASN A 122 12.41 2.11 6.64
C ASN A 122 13.73 1.44 6.29
N GLY A 123 13.97 1.26 5.00
CA GLY A 123 15.21 0.68 4.53
C GLY A 123 15.30 0.58 3.02
N VAL A 124 16.22 -0.29 2.59
CA VAL A 124 16.52 -0.56 1.18
C VAL A 124 16.36 -2.05 0.91
N TRP A 125 15.62 -2.39 -0.13
CA TRP A 125 15.55 -3.74 -0.68
C TRP A 125 16.18 -3.80 -2.08
N GLY A 126 16.70 -4.97 -2.44
CA GLY A 126 17.39 -5.19 -3.72
C GLY A 126 18.77 -4.54 -3.80
N ALA A 127 19.31 -4.49 -5.02
CA ALA A 127 20.58 -3.89 -5.38
C ALA A 127 20.52 -3.45 -6.86
N ALA A 128 21.49 -2.66 -7.32
CA ALA A 128 21.60 -2.24 -8.73
C ALA A 128 20.28 -1.63 -9.28
N ASN A 129 19.83 -2.05 -10.46
CA ASN A 129 18.61 -1.57 -11.12
C ASN A 129 17.32 -2.18 -10.53
N PHE A 130 17.39 -2.99 -9.48
CA PHE A 130 16.22 -3.46 -8.73
C PHE A 130 16.28 -3.06 -7.24
N LYS A 131 17.12 -2.04 -6.95
CA LYS A 131 17.17 -1.34 -5.67
C LYS A 131 15.94 -0.45 -5.51
N ARG A 132 15.32 -0.49 -4.33
CA ARG A 132 14.15 0.31 -3.96
C ARG A 132 14.18 0.69 -2.49
N TYR A 133 13.47 1.75 -2.13
CA TYR A 133 13.28 2.17 -0.74
C TYR A 133 11.90 1.76 -0.26
N PHE A 134 11.77 1.41 1.00
CA PHE A 134 10.50 1.02 1.58
C PHE A 134 10.27 1.70 2.92
N HIS A 135 9.00 1.90 3.25
CA HIS A 135 8.52 2.15 4.60
C HIS A 135 7.50 1.07 4.99
N GLN A 136 7.75 0.32 6.07
CA GLN A 136 6.81 -0.64 6.64
C GLN A 136 5.96 0.05 7.70
N ILE A 137 4.66 0.22 7.41
CA ILE A 137 3.74 1.06 8.20
C ILE A 137 3.03 0.22 9.25
N LEU A 138 2.40 -0.88 8.83
CA LEU A 138 1.67 -1.82 9.67
C LEU A 138 2.03 -3.23 9.22
N THR A 139 3.12 -3.77 9.75
CA THR A 139 3.59 -5.12 9.44
C THR A 139 3.93 -5.86 10.72
N THR A 140 3.63 -7.16 10.80
CA THR A 140 4.01 -7.98 11.95
C THR A 140 5.53 -7.99 12.17
N ALA A 141 6.33 -7.88 11.10
CA ALA A 141 7.79 -7.91 11.17
C ALA A 141 8.39 -6.65 11.82
N ALA A 142 7.87 -5.46 11.50
CA ALA A 142 8.41 -4.20 12.03
C ALA A 142 7.61 -3.65 13.23
N GLN A 143 6.34 -4.04 13.36
CA GLN A 143 5.43 -3.60 14.41
C GLN A 143 4.65 -4.80 14.98
N PRO A 144 5.32 -5.76 15.65
CA PRO A 144 4.66 -6.97 16.17
C PRO A 144 3.58 -6.67 17.22
N ASP A 145 3.71 -5.54 17.93
CA ASP A 145 2.79 -5.14 19.00
C ASP A 145 1.61 -4.29 18.50
N LEU A 146 1.55 -3.95 17.21
CA LEU A 146 0.42 -3.21 16.64
C LEU A 146 -0.65 -4.18 16.11
N PRO A 147 -1.83 -4.27 16.77
CA PRO A 147 -2.86 -5.22 16.41
C PRO A 147 -3.58 -4.80 15.13
N ALA A 148 -3.82 -5.77 14.25
CA ALA A 148 -4.76 -5.69 13.14
C ALA A 148 -5.14 -7.11 12.75
N ARG A 149 -6.30 -7.29 12.12
CA ARG A 149 -6.85 -8.62 11.88
C ARG A 149 -6.31 -9.25 10.59
N ARG A 150 -6.33 -8.53 9.48
CA ARG A 150 -5.90 -9.00 8.15
C ARG A 150 -4.93 -8.03 7.49
N LEU A 151 -5.09 -6.73 7.68
CA LEU A 151 -4.30 -5.71 7.00
C LEU A 151 -2.80 -5.80 7.32
N ILE A 152 -2.01 -5.80 6.25
CA ILE A 152 -0.56 -5.58 6.25
C ILE A 152 -0.30 -4.44 5.27
N VAL A 153 0.36 -3.37 5.70
CA VAL A 153 0.48 -2.14 4.90
C VAL A 153 1.90 -1.58 4.93
N GLY A 154 2.37 -1.13 3.77
CA GLY A 154 3.59 -0.35 3.63
C GLY A 154 3.64 0.42 2.33
N GLU A 155 4.72 1.15 2.10
CA GLU A 155 4.93 1.91 0.88
C GLU A 155 6.32 1.65 0.31
N THR A 156 6.43 1.70 -1.01
CA THR A 156 7.68 1.47 -1.75
C THR A 156 7.91 2.60 -2.75
N PHE A 157 9.18 2.99 -2.88
CA PHE A 157 9.66 3.98 -3.81
C PHE A 157 10.61 3.31 -4.79
N THR A 158 10.21 3.26 -6.05
CA THR A 158 10.97 2.71 -7.17
C THR A 158 11.68 3.83 -7.89
N PRO A 159 13.01 3.93 -7.81
CA PRO A 159 13.76 4.99 -8.48
C PRO A 159 13.61 4.97 -10.01
N SER A 160 14.00 6.07 -10.65
CA SER A 160 14.07 6.21 -12.11
C SER A 160 14.79 5.03 -12.78
N GLY A 161 14.09 4.35 -13.69
CA GLY A 161 14.63 3.21 -14.45
C GLY A 161 14.81 1.92 -13.65
N ASN A 162 14.46 1.92 -12.35
CA ASN A 162 14.58 0.76 -11.50
C ASN A 162 13.32 -0.11 -11.55
N TRP A 163 13.52 -1.36 -11.18
CA TRP A 163 12.50 -2.36 -10.93
C TRP A 163 12.25 -2.50 -9.42
N SER A 164 11.02 -2.82 -9.06
CA SER A 164 10.60 -3.16 -7.71
C SER A 164 9.68 -4.37 -7.74
N THR A 165 9.49 -4.99 -6.57
CA THR A 165 8.91 -6.33 -6.50
C THR A 165 9.62 -7.25 -7.53
N TYR A 166 10.96 -7.17 -7.57
CA TYR A 166 11.81 -7.92 -8.49
C TYR A 166 12.87 -8.71 -7.68
N PRO A 167 12.99 -10.04 -7.90
CA PRO A 167 12.21 -10.84 -8.85
C PRO A 167 10.69 -10.85 -8.54
N PRO A 168 9.82 -11.03 -9.56
CA PRO A 168 8.38 -11.09 -9.35
C PRO A 168 8.04 -12.24 -8.41
N HIS A 169 7.03 -12.07 -7.58
CA HIS A 169 6.58 -13.11 -6.66
C HIS A 169 5.05 -13.17 -6.58
N LYS A 170 4.55 -14.24 -5.98
CA LYS A 170 3.12 -14.47 -5.74
C LYS A 170 2.85 -14.93 -4.31
N HIS A 171 1.62 -14.70 -3.84
CA HIS A 171 1.12 -15.10 -2.52
C HIS A 171 -0.36 -15.52 -2.64
N GLN A 172 -0.62 -16.67 -3.26
CA GLN A 172 -1.97 -17.10 -3.66
C GLN A 172 -2.40 -18.47 -3.11
N THR A 173 -1.59 -19.09 -2.27
CA THR A 173 -1.87 -20.40 -1.66
C THR A 173 -1.60 -20.31 -0.17
N ASP A 174 -2.50 -20.84 0.65
CA ASP A 174 -2.29 -20.99 2.09
C ASP A 174 -1.46 -22.26 2.33
N ASP A 175 -0.13 -22.09 2.42
CA ASP A 175 0.86 -23.17 2.55
C ASP A 175 2.07 -22.67 3.37
N LEU A 176 1.78 -22.13 4.56
CA LEU A 176 2.82 -21.62 5.45
C LEU A 176 3.74 -22.75 5.94
N PRO A 177 5.07 -22.50 6.10
CA PRO A 177 5.72 -21.20 6.00
C PRO A 177 6.15 -20.80 4.57
N ARG A 178 5.87 -21.64 3.55
CA ARG A 178 6.33 -21.41 2.17
C ARG A 178 5.59 -20.27 1.48
N GLN A 179 4.27 -20.19 1.66
CA GLN A 179 3.44 -19.18 1.02
C GLN A 179 2.24 -18.83 1.91
N ALA A 180 1.93 -17.54 2.02
CA ALA A 180 0.67 -17.07 2.58
C ALA A 180 -0.33 -16.80 1.44
N TYR A 181 -1.62 -17.02 1.70
CA TYR A 181 -2.66 -16.51 0.83
C TYR A 181 -2.93 -15.04 1.14
N HIS A 182 -2.63 -14.15 0.20
CA HIS A 182 -2.93 -12.73 0.28
C HIS A 182 -3.46 -12.20 -1.05
N GLU A 183 -4.53 -11.42 -0.98
CA GLU A 183 -4.79 -10.43 -2.02
C GLU A 183 -3.87 -9.23 -1.79
N GLU A 184 -3.45 -8.55 -2.84
CA GLU A 184 -2.62 -7.34 -2.74
C GLU A 184 -3.13 -6.24 -3.68
N MET A 185 -3.04 -4.99 -3.24
CA MET A 185 -3.29 -3.83 -4.09
C MET A 185 -2.17 -2.81 -3.96
N TYR A 186 -1.86 -2.15 -5.07
CA TYR A 186 -0.88 -1.05 -5.16
C TYR A 186 -1.57 0.24 -5.59
N TYR A 187 -1.68 1.21 -4.70
CA TYR A 187 -2.10 2.57 -5.04
C TYR A 187 -0.88 3.43 -5.37
N PHE A 188 -0.86 3.99 -6.58
CA PHE A 188 0.31 4.64 -7.14
C PHE A 188 0.27 6.17 -7.10
N LYS A 189 1.46 6.74 -6.91
CA LYS A 189 1.79 8.13 -7.22
C LYS A 189 3.05 8.15 -8.08
N VAL A 190 3.21 9.16 -8.93
CA VAL A 190 4.41 9.30 -9.78
C VAL A 190 5.01 10.68 -9.61
N SER A 191 6.34 10.77 -9.63
CA SER A 191 7.05 12.05 -9.57
C SER A 191 8.14 12.13 -10.65
N PRO A 192 8.11 13.14 -11.55
CA PRO A 192 7.01 14.10 -11.78
C PRO A 192 5.65 13.46 -12.13
N ALA A 193 4.55 14.17 -11.86
CA ALA A 193 3.18 13.61 -11.87
C ALA A 193 2.62 13.26 -13.26
N ASP A 194 3.18 13.85 -14.32
CA ASP A 194 2.87 13.54 -15.72
C ASP A 194 3.62 12.30 -16.25
N GLY A 195 4.46 11.70 -15.41
CA GLY A 195 5.21 10.50 -15.67
C GLY A 195 4.39 9.23 -15.77
N PHE A 196 5.10 8.11 -15.84
CA PHE A 196 4.52 6.78 -15.79
C PHE A 196 5.50 5.73 -15.26
N GLY A 197 4.95 4.58 -14.94
CA GLY A 197 5.67 3.32 -14.78
C GLY A 197 4.92 2.21 -15.50
N ILE A 198 5.41 0.98 -15.41
CA ILE A 198 4.71 -0.20 -15.92
C ILE A 198 4.59 -1.21 -14.78
N CYS A 199 3.39 -1.74 -14.58
CA CYS A 199 3.17 -2.93 -13.79
C CYS A 199 3.00 -4.11 -14.74
N HIS A 200 3.85 -5.12 -14.62
CA HIS A 200 3.70 -6.38 -15.33
C HIS A 200 3.07 -7.39 -14.39
N TYR A 201 1.92 -7.92 -14.79
CA TYR A 201 1.16 -8.94 -14.07
C TYR A 201 1.03 -10.18 -14.94
N TYR A 202 1.22 -11.36 -14.36
CA TYR A 202 1.02 -12.62 -15.07
C TYR A 202 0.69 -13.76 -14.11
N ASN A 203 0.09 -14.82 -14.61
CA ASN A 203 -0.20 -16.01 -13.81
C ASN A 203 -0.15 -17.32 -14.61
N GLU A 204 -0.32 -18.42 -13.89
CA GLU A 204 -0.26 -19.78 -14.44
C GLU A 204 -1.49 -20.16 -15.28
N GLU A 205 -2.52 -19.31 -15.31
CA GLU A 205 -3.74 -19.48 -16.10
C GLU A 205 -3.63 -18.86 -17.51
N GLY A 206 -2.46 -18.28 -17.83
CA GLY A 206 -2.16 -17.69 -19.13
C GLY A 206 -2.52 -16.20 -19.25
N GLU A 207 -2.88 -15.54 -18.15
CA GLU A 207 -2.94 -14.07 -18.13
C GLU A 207 -1.50 -13.53 -18.10
N ASP A 208 -1.20 -12.59 -19.00
CA ASP A 208 0.08 -11.88 -19.08
C ASP A 208 -0.19 -10.48 -19.63
N GLU A 209 -0.23 -9.49 -18.74
CA GLU A 209 -0.67 -8.14 -19.04
C GLU A 209 0.30 -7.08 -18.48
N ASN A 210 0.46 -6.00 -19.24
CA ASN A 210 1.19 -4.82 -18.82
C ASN A 210 0.23 -3.66 -18.63
N PHE A 211 0.32 -2.99 -17.48
CA PHE A 211 -0.50 -1.85 -17.13
C PHE A 211 0.35 -0.60 -16.98
N THR A 212 -0.04 0.49 -17.64
CA THR A 212 0.61 1.79 -17.49
C THR A 212 0.22 2.42 -16.16
N ILE A 213 1.20 2.58 -15.27
CA ILE A 213 1.02 3.28 -14.00
C ILE A 213 0.96 4.78 -14.26
N ARG A 214 -0.01 5.46 -13.66
CA ARG A 214 -0.13 6.93 -13.62
C ARG A 214 -0.36 7.42 -12.19
N ASP A 215 -0.24 8.71 -11.97
CA ASP A 215 -0.62 9.31 -10.68
C ASP A 215 -2.11 9.01 -10.37
N ASN A 216 -2.39 8.57 -9.14
CA ASN A 216 -3.73 8.11 -8.71
C ASN A 216 -4.26 6.88 -9.47
N SER A 217 -3.38 6.03 -10.01
CA SER A 217 -3.78 4.70 -10.48
C SER A 217 -3.72 3.67 -9.36
N ILE A 218 -4.45 2.57 -9.51
CA ILE A 218 -4.40 1.44 -8.60
C ILE A 218 -4.37 0.12 -9.36
N HIS A 219 -3.54 -0.80 -8.90
CA HIS A 219 -3.48 -2.17 -9.38
C HIS A 219 -4.00 -3.12 -8.31
N MET A 220 -4.84 -4.08 -8.68
CA MET A 220 -5.61 -4.94 -7.78
C MET A 220 -5.39 -6.39 -8.15
N MET A 221 -4.68 -7.13 -7.30
CA MET A 221 -4.13 -8.44 -7.59
C MET A 221 -4.70 -9.48 -6.61
N PRO A 222 -5.72 -10.26 -7.02
CA PRO A 222 -6.23 -11.34 -6.17
C PRO A 222 -5.29 -12.55 -6.09
N LYS A 223 -4.34 -12.68 -7.04
CA LYS A 223 -3.34 -13.74 -7.16
C LYS A 223 -2.29 -13.34 -8.21
N GLY A 224 -1.38 -14.24 -8.58
CA GLY A 224 -0.46 -14.03 -9.70
C GLY A 224 0.87 -13.37 -9.32
N PHE A 225 1.80 -13.41 -10.25
CA PHE A 225 3.07 -12.71 -10.18
C PHE A 225 2.91 -11.27 -10.62
N HIS A 226 3.66 -10.38 -9.99
CA HIS A 226 3.58 -8.96 -10.28
C HIS A 226 4.93 -8.30 -10.05
N THR A 227 5.26 -7.32 -10.89
CA THR A 227 6.46 -6.47 -10.75
C THR A 227 6.22 -5.09 -11.32
N VAL A 228 6.95 -4.11 -10.82
CA VAL A 228 6.83 -2.70 -11.22
C VAL A 228 8.17 -2.22 -11.76
N VAL A 229 8.15 -1.47 -12.86
CA VAL A 229 9.30 -0.71 -13.36
C VAL A 229 8.94 0.76 -13.50
N SER A 230 9.82 1.64 -13.02
CA SER A 230 9.65 3.08 -13.18
C SER A 230 10.23 3.54 -14.50
N ALA A 231 9.53 4.42 -15.23
CA ALA A 231 10.11 5.01 -16.43
C ALA A 231 11.37 5.84 -16.09
N PRO A 232 12.37 5.90 -16.98
CA PRO A 232 13.53 6.77 -16.80
C PRO A 232 13.10 8.24 -16.62
N GLY A 233 13.65 8.91 -15.61
CA GLY A 233 13.30 10.28 -15.24
C GLY A 233 12.21 10.40 -14.16
N TYR A 234 11.56 9.30 -13.78
CA TYR A 234 10.42 9.31 -12.87
C TYR A 234 10.63 8.36 -11.69
N THR A 235 10.17 8.74 -10.50
CA THR A 235 10.06 7.85 -9.35
C THR A 235 8.62 7.37 -9.21
N THR A 236 8.43 6.05 -9.17
CA THR A 236 7.13 5.44 -8.94
C THR A 236 6.99 5.09 -7.45
N TYR A 237 6.02 5.71 -6.80
CA TYR A 237 5.59 5.36 -5.44
C TYR A 237 4.39 4.41 -5.53
N TYR A 238 4.35 3.43 -4.64
CA TYR A 238 3.11 2.71 -4.37
C TYR A 238 2.92 2.43 -2.88
N LEU A 239 1.71 2.71 -2.40
CA LEU A 239 1.18 2.18 -1.16
C LEU A 239 0.70 0.75 -1.45
N TRP A 240 1.34 -0.23 -0.85
CA TRP A 240 0.96 -1.62 -0.93
C TRP A 240 0.23 -2.06 0.32
N PHE A 241 -0.84 -2.82 0.13
CA PHE A 241 -1.60 -3.38 1.24
C PHE A 241 -2.11 -4.77 0.88
N LEU A 242 -2.03 -5.66 1.87
CA LEU A 242 -2.38 -7.07 1.75
C LEU A 242 -3.46 -7.43 2.77
N ALA A 243 -4.30 -8.39 2.42
CA ALA A 243 -5.18 -9.08 3.35
C ALA A 243 -5.34 -10.55 2.95
N GLY A 244 -5.46 -11.43 3.95
CA GLY A 244 -5.59 -12.87 3.76
C GLY A 244 -6.12 -13.60 4.97
N SER A 245 -6.03 -14.93 4.95
CA SER A 245 -6.40 -15.79 6.09
C SER A 245 -5.46 -15.58 7.29
N GLN A 246 -4.19 -15.32 6.99
CA GLN A 246 -3.09 -15.16 7.94
C GLN A 246 -2.48 -13.77 7.82
N ARG A 247 -2.09 -13.16 8.95
CA ARG A 247 -1.40 -11.86 8.98
C ARG A 247 0.12 -12.02 9.05
N MET A 248 0.69 -12.72 8.08
CA MET A 248 2.13 -12.97 7.95
C MET A 248 2.55 -12.98 6.48
N GLN A 249 3.52 -12.15 6.09
CA GLN A 249 4.04 -12.13 4.72
C GLN A 249 4.90 -13.37 4.45
N ALA A 250 4.49 -14.17 3.46
CA ALA A 250 5.28 -15.26 2.91
C ALA A 250 4.97 -15.38 1.41
N THR A 251 6.01 -15.24 0.58
CA THR A 251 5.86 -15.14 -0.87
C THR A 251 6.72 -16.20 -1.58
N VAL A 252 6.34 -16.53 -2.81
CA VAL A 252 7.09 -17.45 -3.68
C VAL A 252 7.50 -16.68 -4.93
N ASP A 253 8.81 -16.54 -5.13
CA ASP A 253 9.37 -15.94 -6.34
C ASP A 253 9.02 -16.76 -7.59
N ASP A 254 8.98 -16.10 -8.74
CA ASP A 254 8.92 -16.78 -10.02
C ASP A 254 10.11 -17.74 -10.15
N PRO A 255 9.90 -19.04 -10.41
CA PRO A 255 10.98 -20.03 -10.48
C PRO A 255 12.02 -19.74 -11.58
N ASN A 256 11.64 -19.06 -12.66
CA ASN A 256 12.53 -18.70 -13.76
C ASN A 256 13.35 -17.45 -13.47
N LEU A 257 12.87 -16.56 -12.60
CA LEU A 257 13.49 -15.26 -12.31
C LEU A 257 14.07 -15.16 -10.90
N GLY A 258 13.70 -16.05 -9.99
CA GLY A 258 14.10 -16.05 -8.57
C GLY A 258 15.61 -16.17 -8.35
N TRP A 259 16.38 -16.62 -9.35
CA TRP A 259 17.84 -16.59 -9.29
C TRP A 259 18.39 -15.17 -9.13
N VAL A 260 17.70 -14.14 -9.64
CA VAL A 260 18.12 -12.73 -9.52
C VAL A 260 18.18 -12.31 -8.05
N GLY A 261 17.21 -12.71 -7.23
CA GLY A 261 17.20 -12.40 -5.80
C GLY A 261 18.44 -12.95 -5.07
N LYS A 262 18.95 -14.11 -5.52
CA LYS A 262 20.16 -14.74 -4.96
C LYS A 262 21.45 -13.98 -5.28
N THR A 263 21.41 -13.06 -6.24
CA THR A 263 22.57 -12.21 -6.60
C THR A 263 22.74 -11.00 -5.68
N VAL A 264 21.73 -10.64 -4.87
CA VAL A 264 21.74 -9.43 -4.03
C VAL A 264 22.96 -9.34 -3.10
N PRO A 265 23.34 -10.37 -2.33
CA PRO A 265 24.50 -10.27 -1.44
C PRO A 265 25.78 -9.93 -2.19
N MET A 266 26.05 -10.60 -3.32
CA MET A 266 27.20 -10.35 -4.19
C MET A 266 27.18 -8.91 -4.74
N LEU A 267 26.04 -8.44 -5.25
CA LEU A 267 25.92 -7.08 -5.79
C LEU A 267 26.21 -6.02 -4.73
N LYS A 268 25.74 -6.22 -3.49
CA LYS A 268 26.03 -5.32 -2.37
C LYS A 268 27.52 -5.29 -2.02
N GLU A 269 28.19 -6.44 -2.02
CA GLU A 269 29.66 -6.51 -1.81
C GLU A 269 30.44 -5.76 -2.90
N LEU A 270 29.91 -5.73 -4.12
CA LEU A 270 30.47 -4.97 -5.23
C LEU A 270 30.10 -3.47 -5.23
N GLY A 271 29.32 -3.02 -4.24
CA GLY A 271 28.94 -1.61 -4.07
C GLY A 271 27.69 -1.16 -4.83
N PHE A 272 26.83 -2.09 -5.26
CA PHE A 272 25.57 -1.81 -5.97
C PHE A 272 24.32 -1.80 -5.07
#